data_AF-A0A378KB52-F1
#
_entry.id   AF-A0A378KB52-F1
#
_cell.length_a   1.000
_cell.length_b   1.000
_cell.length_c   1.000
_cell.angle_alpha   90.00
_cell.angle_beta   90.00
_cell.angle_gamma   90.00
#
_symmetry.space_group_name_H-M   'P 1'
#
loop_
_entity.id
_entity.type
_entity.pdbx_description
1 polymer ?
#
loop_
_entity_poly.entity_id
_entity_poly.type
_entity_poly.pdbx_seq_one_letter_code
_entity_poly.pdbx_strand_id
1 'polypeptide(L)'
;MKKVHDFKKRLFIGLMVAYLGELSAQDVTPIGRYTTVNNKPLAAQVNPLLAIQQVHFNTEIHTVGEALHQWLSLSGYDLAPEQEQSLALKAVLQKPLPQIDRDLGPLTIQEGLEVLVGKGIFKVVVDPLNRSVGFTLSPKYAQFQKKSGAHA
;
A
#
# COMPACT_ATOMS: atom_id res chain seq x y z
N MET A 1 40.65 56.27 13.02
CA MET A 1 39.79 55.85 11.89
C MET A 1 39.36 54.37 11.91
N LYS A 2 40.10 53.44 12.55
CA LYS A 2 39.74 51.99 12.64
C LYS A 2 38.36 51.69 13.27
N LYS A 3 37.97 52.42 14.33
CA LYS A 3 36.73 52.20 15.10
C LYS A 3 35.44 52.32 14.27
N VAL A 4 35.43 53.22 13.28
CA VAL A 4 34.26 53.43 12.38
C VAL A 4 34.16 52.33 11.34
N HIS A 5 35.30 51.79 10.90
CA HIS A 5 35.34 50.69 9.95
C HIS A 5 34.86 49.38 10.58
N ASP A 6 35.26 49.10 11.84
CA ASP A 6 34.78 47.94 12.59
C ASP A 6 33.29 48.02 12.94
N PHE A 7 32.78 49.23 13.25
CA PHE A 7 31.35 49.44 13.49
C PHE A 7 30.53 49.18 12.22
N LYS A 8 30.97 49.72 11.07
CA LYS A 8 30.33 49.45 9.77
C LYS A 8 30.40 47.97 9.41
N LYS A 9 31.51 47.29 9.67
CA LYS A 9 31.67 45.85 9.39
C LYS A 9 30.74 44.99 10.26
N ARG A 10 30.61 45.32 11.55
CA ARG A 10 29.65 44.67 12.47
C ARG A 10 28.19 44.94 12.10
N LEU A 11 27.89 46.16 11.66
CA LEU A 11 26.57 46.54 11.15
C LEU A 11 26.23 45.76 9.87
N PHE A 12 27.18 45.59 8.95
CA PHE A 12 26.99 44.79 7.72
C PHE A 12 26.82 43.29 8.00
N ILE A 13 27.57 42.73 8.95
CA ILE A 13 27.44 41.30 9.33
C ILE A 13 26.08 41.05 10.01
N GLY A 14 25.65 41.94 10.90
CA GLY A 14 24.32 41.84 11.53
C GLY A 14 23.17 41.95 10.52
N LEU A 15 23.32 42.81 9.51
CA LEU A 15 22.33 43.01 8.45
C LEU A 15 22.28 41.82 7.48
N MET A 16 23.41 41.14 7.22
CA MET A 16 23.43 39.92 6.42
C MET A 16 22.82 38.73 7.16
N VAL A 17 23.05 38.58 8.48
CA VAL A 17 22.44 37.52 9.30
C VAL A 17 20.94 37.71 9.45
N ALA A 18 20.45 38.96 9.52
CA ALA A 18 19.02 39.25 9.54
C ALA A 18 18.31 39.02 8.19
N TYR A 19 19.06 38.99 7.07
CA TYR A 19 18.53 38.64 5.75
C TYR A 19 18.44 37.14 5.49
N LEU A 20 19.04 36.29 6.33
CA LEU A 20 18.69 34.87 6.43
C LEU A 20 17.41 34.72 7.28
N GLY A 21 16.34 35.39 6.87
CA GLY A 21 15.00 35.07 7.36
C GLY A 21 14.66 33.64 6.93
N GLU A 22 14.17 32.85 7.89
CA GLU A 22 13.89 31.43 7.77
C GLU A 22 13.15 31.09 6.47
N LEU A 23 13.83 30.37 5.55
CA LEU A 23 13.18 29.62 4.48
C LEU A 23 12.44 28.43 5.13
N SER A 24 11.35 28.72 5.83
CA SER A 24 10.46 27.68 6.35
C SER A 24 9.72 27.07 5.17
N ALA A 25 10.03 25.82 4.85
CA ALA A 25 9.26 25.04 3.88
C ALA A 25 7.81 24.96 4.38
N GLN A 26 6.87 25.53 3.61
CA GLN A 26 5.45 25.41 3.95
C GLN A 26 5.00 23.96 3.82
N ASP A 27 4.15 23.50 4.74
CA ASP A 27 3.55 22.16 4.69
C ASP A 27 2.63 21.95 3.47
N VAL A 28 2.31 23.00 2.73
CA VAL A 28 1.48 22.94 1.54
C VAL A 28 2.13 23.70 0.38
N THR A 29 2.03 23.15 -0.83
CA THR A 29 2.47 23.80 -2.07
C THR A 29 1.25 24.21 -2.90
N PRO A 30 1.10 25.49 -3.27
CA PRO A 30 0.09 25.92 -4.22
C PRO A 30 0.37 25.33 -5.62
N ILE A 31 -0.62 24.64 -6.19
CA ILE A 31 -0.56 24.13 -7.58
C ILE A 31 -1.50 24.90 -8.52
N GLY A 32 -2.17 25.93 -8.00
CA GLY A 32 -3.11 26.78 -8.72
C GLY A 32 -3.70 27.84 -7.79
N ARG A 33 -4.63 28.65 -8.30
CA ARG A 33 -5.15 29.81 -7.56
C ARG A 33 -6.03 29.46 -6.34
N TYR A 34 -6.62 28.27 -6.35
CA TYR A 34 -7.51 27.79 -5.29
C TYR A 34 -7.19 26.34 -4.88
N THR A 35 -5.99 25.87 -5.23
CA THR A 35 -5.61 24.47 -5.11
C THR A 35 -4.22 24.36 -4.52
N THR A 36 -4.13 23.64 -3.41
CA THR A 36 -2.89 23.32 -2.74
C THR A 36 -2.74 21.80 -2.64
N VAL A 37 -1.49 21.34 -2.56
CA VAL A 37 -1.16 19.95 -2.21
C VAL A 37 -0.40 19.96 -0.90
N ASN A 38 -0.67 18.98 -0.05
CA ASN A 38 0.09 18.78 1.17
C ASN A 38 1.47 18.21 0.81
N ASN A 39 2.53 18.76 1.36
CA ASN A 39 3.91 18.29 1.18
C ASN A 39 4.18 17.09 2.11
N LYS A 40 3.30 16.09 2.04
CA LYS A 40 3.40 14.82 2.77
C LYS A 40 3.37 13.67 1.78
N PRO A 41 4.00 12.54 2.11
CA PRO A 41 3.85 11.34 1.31
C PRO A 41 2.38 10.96 1.14
N LEU A 42 2.02 10.47 -0.05
CA LEU A 42 0.71 9.88 -0.31
C LEU A 42 0.50 8.67 0.60
N ALA A 43 -0.74 8.38 0.98
CA ALA A 43 -1.05 7.19 1.77
C ALA A 43 -0.52 5.89 1.12
N ALA A 44 -0.60 5.80 -0.22
CA ALA A 44 -0.04 4.70 -1.00
C ALA A 44 1.50 4.65 -1.02
N GLN A 45 2.19 5.78 -0.80
CA GLN A 45 3.65 5.79 -0.66
C GLN A 45 4.08 5.31 0.74
N VAL A 46 3.24 5.54 1.75
CA VAL A 46 3.46 5.01 3.11
C VAL A 46 3.08 3.53 3.20
N ASN A 47 1.95 3.14 2.61
CA ASN A 47 1.47 1.77 2.52
C ASN A 47 1.09 1.45 1.06
N PRO A 48 1.98 0.78 0.30
CA PRO A 48 1.73 0.40 -1.10
C PRO A 48 0.46 -0.40 -1.33
N LEU A 49 -0.06 -1.12 -0.32
CA LEU A 49 -1.32 -1.87 -0.46
C LEU A 49 -2.55 -0.96 -0.60
N LEU A 50 -2.41 0.35 -0.32
CA LEU A 50 -3.44 1.37 -0.55
C LEU A 50 -3.36 1.99 -1.95
N ALA A 51 -2.39 1.61 -2.78
CA ALA A 51 -2.33 2.07 -4.17
C ALA A 51 -3.57 1.60 -4.92
N ILE A 52 -4.17 2.48 -5.72
CA ILE A 52 -5.30 2.14 -6.59
C ILE A 52 -4.72 1.62 -7.90
N GLN A 53 -5.20 0.46 -8.35
CA GLN A 53 -4.85 -0.09 -9.65
C GLN A 53 -6.06 -0.73 -10.33
N GLN A 54 -5.90 -1.03 -11.61
CA GLN A 54 -6.83 -1.80 -12.41
C GLN A 54 -6.01 -2.72 -13.32
N VAL A 55 -6.45 -3.97 -13.45
CA VAL A 55 -5.75 -5.00 -14.24
C VAL A 55 -6.76 -5.74 -15.11
N HIS A 56 -6.33 -6.02 -16.34
CA HIS A 56 -6.93 -7.05 -17.18
C HIS A 56 -6.04 -8.30 -17.11
N PHE A 57 -6.52 -9.36 -16.45
CA PHE A 57 -5.81 -10.63 -16.38
C PHE A 57 -5.88 -11.32 -17.74
N ASN A 58 -4.71 -11.62 -18.32
CA ASN A 58 -4.64 -12.27 -19.62
C ASN A 58 -5.20 -13.71 -19.56
N THR A 59 -5.30 -14.37 -20.72
CA THR A 59 -5.85 -15.73 -20.80
C THR A 59 -4.97 -16.81 -20.19
N GLU A 60 -3.71 -16.51 -19.90
CA GLU A 60 -2.73 -17.41 -19.27
C GLU A 60 -2.92 -17.47 -17.75
N ILE A 61 -3.62 -16.49 -17.16
CA ILE A 61 -4.05 -16.56 -15.76
C ILE A 61 -5.29 -17.43 -15.68
N HIS A 62 -5.14 -18.59 -15.06
CA HIS A 62 -6.17 -19.62 -14.94
C HIS A 62 -6.77 -19.67 -13.54
N THR A 63 -5.99 -19.39 -12.50
CA THR A 63 -6.36 -19.59 -11.11
C THR A 63 -6.38 -18.29 -10.30
N VAL A 64 -7.09 -18.32 -9.17
CA VAL A 64 -7.08 -17.23 -8.18
C VAL A 64 -5.66 -16.96 -7.66
N GLY A 65 -4.85 -18.02 -7.44
CA GLY A 65 -3.47 -17.88 -7.00
C GLY A 65 -2.59 -17.13 -7.99
N GLU A 66 -2.66 -17.49 -9.27
CA GLU A 66 -1.94 -16.77 -10.33
C GLU A 66 -2.39 -15.30 -10.43
N ALA A 67 -3.70 -15.05 -10.30
CA ALA A 67 -4.24 -13.70 -10.29
C ALA A 67 -3.72 -12.87 -9.11
N LEU A 68 -3.62 -13.45 -7.90
CA LEU A 68 -3.03 -12.76 -6.74
C LEU A 68 -1.56 -12.40 -6.97
N HIS A 69 -0.77 -13.31 -7.53
CA HIS A 69 0.65 -13.05 -7.83
C HIS A 69 0.79 -11.88 -8.83
N GLN A 70 -0.01 -11.87 -9.90
CA GLN A 70 0.00 -10.76 -10.85
C GLN A 70 -0.50 -9.45 -10.21
N TRP A 71 -1.58 -9.50 -9.42
CA TRP A 71 -2.12 -8.33 -8.72
C TRP A 71 -1.11 -7.68 -7.77
N LEU A 72 -0.21 -8.47 -7.19
CA LEU A 72 0.84 -8.00 -6.28
C LEU A 72 2.12 -7.51 -6.98
N SER A 73 2.33 -7.79 -8.27
CA SER A 73 3.66 -7.69 -8.91
C SER A 73 4.32 -6.32 -8.87
N LEU A 74 3.54 -5.24 -8.79
CA LEU A 74 4.02 -3.85 -8.72
C LEU A 74 3.89 -3.21 -7.34
N SER A 75 3.40 -3.96 -6.35
CA SER A 75 3.16 -3.47 -4.99
C SER A 75 4.42 -3.47 -4.12
N GLY A 76 5.42 -4.28 -4.49
CA GLY A 76 6.56 -4.59 -3.64
C GLY A 76 6.20 -5.49 -2.45
N TYR A 77 5.05 -6.15 -2.48
CA TYR A 77 4.65 -7.24 -1.58
C TYR A 77 4.54 -8.55 -2.34
N ASP A 78 4.80 -9.65 -1.66
CA ASP A 78 4.59 -11.01 -2.15
C ASP A 78 3.53 -11.76 -1.35
N LEU A 79 3.00 -12.84 -1.90
CA LEU A 79 2.14 -13.75 -1.14
C LEU A 79 2.98 -14.50 -0.09
N ALA A 80 2.45 -14.67 1.12
CA ALA A 80 3.11 -15.42 2.18
C ALA A 80 3.49 -16.85 1.74
N PRO A 81 4.62 -17.41 2.22
CA PRO A 81 5.08 -18.73 1.82
C PRO A 81 4.01 -19.80 1.97
N GLU A 82 3.98 -20.78 1.06
CA GLU A 82 2.94 -21.79 1.02
C GLU A 82 2.84 -22.62 2.33
N GLN A 83 3.93 -22.73 3.08
CA GLN A 83 4.00 -23.42 4.37
C GLN A 83 3.21 -22.68 5.47
N GLU A 84 3.04 -21.37 5.34
CA GLU A 84 2.32 -20.51 6.28
C GLU A 84 0.83 -20.34 5.90
N GLN A 85 0.45 -20.78 4.70
CA GLN A 85 -0.91 -20.66 4.20
C GLN A 85 -1.84 -21.74 4.80
N SER A 86 -3.02 -21.31 5.25
CA SER A 86 -4.05 -22.25 5.72
C SER A 86 -4.53 -23.18 4.59
N LEU A 87 -4.97 -24.39 4.94
CA LEU A 87 -5.55 -25.34 3.97
C LEU A 87 -6.76 -24.75 3.22
N ALA A 88 -7.57 -23.94 3.89
CA ALA A 88 -8.71 -23.27 3.28
C ALA A 88 -8.28 -22.27 2.19
N LEU A 89 -7.22 -21.50 2.46
CA LEU A 89 -6.66 -20.57 1.49
C LEU A 89 -6.12 -21.34 0.28
N LYS A 90 -5.29 -22.37 0.49
CA LYS A 90 -4.74 -23.20 -0.60
C LYS A 90 -5.82 -23.74 -1.53
N ALA A 91 -6.93 -24.20 -0.96
CA ALA A 91 -8.06 -24.72 -1.73
C ALA A 91 -8.73 -23.63 -2.60
N VAL A 92 -8.75 -22.37 -2.15
CA VAL A 92 -9.27 -21.22 -2.93
C VAL A 92 -8.28 -20.80 -4.00
N LEU A 93 -6.98 -20.75 -3.69
CA LEU A 93 -5.94 -20.36 -4.66
C LEU A 93 -5.92 -21.25 -5.90
N GLN A 94 -6.28 -22.52 -5.76
CA GLN A 94 -6.38 -23.49 -6.85
C GLN A 94 -7.67 -23.40 -7.66
N LYS A 95 -8.64 -22.57 -7.26
CA LYS A 95 -9.90 -22.40 -8.02
C LYS A 95 -9.67 -21.58 -9.28
N PRO A 96 -10.45 -21.84 -10.34
CA PRO A 96 -10.38 -21.05 -11.55
C PRO A 96 -10.72 -19.58 -11.26
N LEU A 97 -10.03 -18.65 -11.92
CA LEU A 97 -10.35 -17.23 -11.88
C LEU A 97 -11.75 -17.01 -12.49
N PRO A 98 -12.73 -16.44 -11.75
CA PRO A 98 -14.03 -16.12 -12.31
C PRO A 98 -13.92 -15.15 -13.49
N GLN A 99 -14.76 -15.32 -14.52
CA GLN A 99 -14.67 -14.48 -15.72
C GLN A 99 -14.92 -13.00 -15.44
N ILE A 100 -15.81 -12.68 -14.50
CA ILE A 100 -16.10 -11.30 -14.11
C ILE A 100 -14.91 -10.62 -13.40
N ASP A 101 -14.02 -11.41 -12.78
CA ASP A 101 -12.85 -10.91 -12.06
C ASP A 101 -11.63 -10.73 -12.99
N ARG A 102 -11.74 -11.07 -14.28
CA ARG A 102 -10.65 -10.84 -15.25
C ARG A 102 -10.37 -9.35 -15.47
N ASP A 103 -11.40 -8.53 -15.40
CA ASP A 103 -11.30 -7.07 -15.42
C ASP A 103 -11.50 -6.56 -13.99
N LEU A 104 -10.40 -6.51 -13.22
CA LEU A 104 -10.45 -6.16 -11.81
C LEU A 104 -10.00 -4.72 -11.58
N GLY A 105 -10.84 -3.94 -10.90
CA GLY A 105 -10.54 -2.55 -10.54
C GLY A 105 -11.42 -1.52 -11.25
N PRO A 106 -11.23 -0.22 -10.95
CA PRO A 106 -10.22 0.34 -10.06
C PRO A 106 -10.50 0.05 -8.58
N LEU A 107 -9.51 -0.50 -7.86
CA LEU A 107 -9.58 -0.82 -6.44
C LEU A 107 -8.21 -0.59 -5.80
N THR A 108 -8.17 -0.43 -4.47
CA THR A 108 -6.89 -0.55 -3.77
C THR A 108 -6.33 -1.97 -3.92
N ILE A 109 -5.01 -2.13 -3.84
CA ILE A 109 -4.40 -3.47 -3.89
C ILE A 109 -5.01 -4.36 -2.80
N GLN A 110 -5.14 -3.86 -1.58
CA GLN A 110 -5.75 -4.60 -0.48
C GLN A 110 -7.19 -5.06 -0.78
N GLU A 111 -8.04 -4.19 -1.34
CA GLU A 111 -9.41 -4.56 -1.71
C GLU A 111 -9.44 -5.63 -2.82
N GLY A 112 -8.58 -5.50 -3.83
CA GLY A 112 -8.48 -6.51 -4.88
C GLY A 112 -8.06 -7.88 -4.35
N LEU A 113 -7.14 -7.92 -3.38
CA LEU A 113 -6.77 -9.16 -2.69
C LEU A 113 -8.00 -9.79 -2.01
N GLU A 114 -8.78 -9.01 -1.26
CA GLU A 114 -9.99 -9.50 -0.59
C GLU A 114 -11.06 -9.98 -1.57
N VAL A 115 -11.23 -9.31 -2.71
CA VAL A 115 -12.16 -9.74 -3.77
C VAL A 115 -11.75 -11.11 -4.31
N LEU A 116 -10.48 -11.26 -4.70
CA LEU A 116 -9.96 -12.50 -5.32
C LEU A 116 -10.10 -13.72 -4.42
N VAL A 117 -9.84 -13.60 -3.11
CA VAL A 117 -9.97 -14.73 -2.17
C VAL A 117 -11.38 -14.91 -1.61
N GLY A 118 -12.29 -13.96 -1.83
CA GLY A 118 -13.64 -13.96 -1.28
C GLY A 118 -13.80 -12.99 -0.10
N LYS A 119 -14.37 -11.82 -0.40
CA LYS A 119 -14.58 -10.73 0.56
C LYS A 119 -15.45 -11.17 1.73
N GLY A 120 -15.01 -10.88 2.95
CA GLY A 120 -15.70 -11.28 4.19
C GLY A 120 -15.52 -12.75 4.59
N ILE A 121 -14.96 -13.59 3.71
CA ILE A 121 -14.54 -14.96 4.03
C ILE A 121 -13.13 -14.92 4.58
N PHE A 122 -12.22 -14.27 3.86
CA PHE A 122 -10.85 -14.06 4.28
C PHE A 122 -10.59 -12.59 4.62
N LYS A 123 -9.62 -12.36 5.51
CA LYS A 123 -9.08 -11.04 5.82
C LYS A 123 -7.59 -11.03 5.52
N VAL A 124 -7.13 -9.97 4.87
CA VAL A 124 -5.72 -9.73 4.59
C VAL A 124 -4.95 -9.56 5.90
N VAL A 125 -3.80 -10.25 6.01
CA VAL A 125 -2.83 -10.10 7.09
C VAL A 125 -1.51 -9.71 6.45
N VAL A 126 -0.89 -8.65 6.94
CA VAL A 126 0.32 -8.09 6.34
C VAL A 126 1.49 -8.30 7.27
N ASP A 127 2.58 -8.88 6.76
CA ASP A 127 3.89 -8.81 7.38
C ASP A 127 4.68 -7.67 6.72
N PRO A 128 4.77 -6.49 7.36
CA PRO A 128 5.48 -5.35 6.79
C PRO A 128 7.00 -5.52 6.78
N LEU A 129 7.56 -6.40 7.61
CA LEU A 129 9.00 -6.61 7.71
C LEU A 129 9.48 -7.45 6.52
N ASN A 130 8.78 -8.54 6.22
CA ASN A 130 9.08 -9.40 5.08
C ASN A 130 8.39 -8.95 3.79
N ARG A 131 7.56 -7.90 3.86
CA ARG A 131 6.69 -7.44 2.77
C ARG A 131 5.89 -8.59 2.18
N SER A 132 5.26 -9.38 3.04
CA SER A 132 4.41 -10.48 2.62
C SER A 132 2.95 -10.24 3.02
N VAL A 133 2.04 -10.84 2.26
CA VAL A 133 0.61 -10.82 2.53
C VAL A 133 0.09 -12.24 2.69
N GLY A 134 -0.50 -12.52 3.84
CA GLY A 134 -1.26 -13.73 4.12
C GLY A 134 -2.75 -13.45 4.28
N PHE A 135 -3.50 -14.49 4.60
CA PHE A 135 -4.94 -14.40 4.83
C PHE A 135 -5.37 -15.22 6.03
N THR A 136 -6.26 -14.65 6.84
CA THR A 136 -6.93 -15.37 7.92
C THR A 136 -8.40 -15.60 7.59
N LEU A 137 -8.90 -16.80 7.91
CA LEU A 137 -10.29 -17.16 7.69
C LEU A 137 -11.17 -16.48 8.76
N SER A 138 -12.29 -15.91 8.35
CA SER A 138 -13.19 -15.27 9.29
C SER A 138 -13.83 -16.32 10.24
N PRO A 139 -14.10 -15.98 11.50
CA PRO A 139 -14.61 -16.94 12.50
C PRO A 139 -15.87 -17.68 12.05
N LYS A 140 -16.74 -17.02 11.28
CA LYS A 140 -17.97 -17.60 10.71
C LYS A 140 -17.69 -18.79 9.78
N TYR A 141 -16.55 -18.83 9.10
CA TYR A 141 -16.20 -19.91 8.18
C TYR A 141 -15.26 -20.95 8.79
N ALA A 142 -14.44 -20.56 9.76
CA ALA A 142 -13.61 -21.49 10.52
C ALA A 142 -14.44 -22.61 11.20
N GLN A 143 -15.65 -22.28 11.68
CA GLN A 143 -16.57 -23.27 12.25
C GLN A 143 -17.07 -24.32 11.24
N PHE A 144 -17.19 -23.98 9.94
CA PHE A 144 -17.60 -24.95 8.92
C PHE A 144 -16.47 -25.93 8.63
N GLN A 145 -15.23 -25.46 8.58
CA GLN A 145 -14.06 -26.31 8.39
C GLN A 145 -13.90 -27.34 9.52
N LYS A 146 -14.12 -26.90 10.78
CA LYS A 146 -14.03 -27.81 11.95
C LYS A 146 -15.12 -28.89 11.97
N LYS A 147 -16.33 -28.57 11.48
CA LYS A 147 -17.44 -29.55 11.38
C LYS A 147 -17.22 -30.58 10.27
N SER A 148 -16.70 -30.17 9.13
CA SER A 148 -16.42 -31.08 8.01
C SER A 148 -15.29 -32.07 8.31
N GLY A 149 -14.31 -31.68 9.13
CA GLY A 149 -13.23 -32.57 9.59
C GLY A 149 -13.63 -33.55 10.70
N ALA A 150 -14.83 -33.45 11.27
CA ALA A 150 -15.33 -34.36 12.32
C ALA A 150 -16.09 -35.59 11.77
N HIS A 151 -16.24 -35.69 10.44
CA HIS A 151 -16.95 -36.76 9.75
C HIS A 151 -16.07 -37.55 8.76
N ALA A 152 -14.74 -37.37 8.82
CA ALA A 152 -13.76 -38.09 8.00
C ALA A 152 -12.98 -39.10 8.85
#